data_AF-A0A6I5VK89-F1
#
_entry.id   AF-A0A6I5VK89-F1
#
_cell.length_a   1.000
_cell.length_b   1.000
_cell.length_c   1.000
_cell.angle_alpha   90.00
_cell.angle_beta   90.00
_cell.angle_gamma   90.00
#
_symmetry.space_group_name_H-M   'P 1'
#
loop_
_entity.id
_entity.type
_entity.pdbx_description
1 polymer ?
#
loop_
_entity_poly.entity_id
_entity_poly.type
_entity_poly.pdbx_seq_one_letter_code
_entity_poly.pdbx_strand_id
1 'polypeptide(L)'
;MVEVFRDAQGVPHLRADSVDELARLQGRVVAQDRAWQIEWNRRRAEGRTAEIIGAPGLTFDRFARRAGIDRVAQRCFDNLDDRTQTWVSAFTEGVNTGLADGASGAYEFDSLDIGPGTWQPWSPLALFAVQQLIFGGFAYKLWRRHVSRRLGADVVDLLDSEIPDAIGSNAWVVTGRRTASGKPIIAGDPHRQADFPGVYQQVRLACPEFDVFGFTFAGVPGVQHFAHTGRVAWAITNAMSDYQDLFEEQLDRSGAEVTARGPSGPEPVQRRIETISVRGGTTEQLEVLVTRRGPVIVDGETGPPSACRRRRWSRTISASAACCHCCTPATSTTFWQRWPPGSSRSTAGSSPTVPAPSGTSLPAGFHCGTTGMWTCRCRPGIPAMPGQARTPRCRSMWSMTWRSTRTTGQAVGVSGSSTRPAGGPAGSAPGSAS
;
A
#
# COMPACT_ATOMS: atom_id res chain seq x y z
N MET A 1 15.35 12.37 26.09
CA MET A 1 14.35 13.35 26.55
C MET A 1 13.21 13.28 25.54
N VAL A 2 12.02 12.98 26.01
CA VAL A 2 10.80 12.93 25.20
C VAL A 2 10.14 14.30 25.24
N GLU A 3 9.85 14.89 24.09
CA GLU A 3 9.15 16.18 23.99
C GLU A 3 8.01 16.07 22.97
N VAL A 4 6.85 16.62 23.35
CA VAL A 4 5.69 16.78 22.47
C VAL A 4 5.30 18.24 22.50
N PHE A 5 5.41 18.90 21.34
CA PHE A 5 4.92 20.24 21.10
C PHE A 5 3.82 20.19 20.05
N ARG A 6 2.77 21.00 20.19
CA ARG A 6 1.76 21.18 19.13
C ARG A 6 1.78 22.63 18.69
N ASP A 7 1.82 22.85 17.39
CA ASP A 7 1.72 24.20 16.83
C ASP A 7 0.27 24.72 16.84
N ALA A 8 0.08 25.93 16.31
CA ALA A 8 -1.22 26.60 16.29
C ALA A 8 -2.29 25.85 15.48
N GLN A 9 -1.89 24.94 14.59
CA GLN A 9 -2.78 24.08 13.80
C GLN A 9 -3.01 22.71 14.45
N GLY A 10 -2.43 22.48 15.65
CA GLY A 10 -2.52 21.23 16.37
C GLY A 10 -1.58 20.14 15.86
N VAL A 11 -0.69 20.45 14.91
CA VAL A 11 0.23 19.48 14.33
C VAL A 11 1.27 19.09 15.38
N PRO A 12 1.44 17.79 15.66
CA PRO A 12 2.42 17.33 16.63
C PRO A 12 3.85 17.42 16.10
N HIS A 13 4.73 18.01 16.91
CA HIS A 13 6.18 18.02 16.76
C HIS A 13 6.79 17.17 17.88
N LEU A 14 7.36 16.04 17.49
CA LEU A 14 7.81 14.98 18.38
C LEU A 14 9.33 14.91 18.38
N ARG A 15 9.93 14.89 19.58
CA ARG A 15 11.37 14.72 19.75
C ARG A 15 11.69 13.64 20.77
N ALA A 16 12.71 12.83 20.47
CA ALA A 16 13.24 11.80 21.36
C ALA A 16 14.75 11.60 21.13
N ASP A 17 15.43 10.87 22.03
CA ASP A 17 16.90 10.69 21.94
C ASP A 17 17.30 9.57 20.98
N SER A 18 16.35 8.72 20.58
CA SER A 18 16.58 7.59 19.67
C SER A 18 15.41 7.39 18.72
N VAL A 19 15.67 6.68 17.62
CA VAL A 19 14.66 6.36 16.60
C VAL A 19 13.52 5.51 17.17
N ASP A 20 13.82 4.56 18.06
CA ASP A 20 12.80 3.67 18.64
C ASP A 20 11.96 4.38 19.71
N GLU A 21 12.56 5.26 20.52
CA GLU A 21 11.81 6.12 21.44
C GLU A 21 10.92 7.10 20.68
N LEU A 22 11.41 7.64 19.57
CA LEU A 22 10.62 8.51 18.68
C LEU A 22 9.46 7.76 18.02
N ALA A 23 9.68 6.51 17.59
CA ALA A 23 8.64 5.66 17.03
C ALA A 23 7.54 5.36 18.07
N ARG A 24 7.93 5.01 19.30
CA ARG A 24 7.00 4.82 20.42
C ARG A 24 6.22 6.09 20.74
N LEU A 25 6.89 7.24 20.73
CA LEU A 25 6.23 8.54 20.92
C LEU A 25 5.22 8.84 19.80
N GLN A 26 5.59 8.59 18.55
CA GLN A 26 4.70 8.74 17.39
C GLN A 26 3.45 7.86 17.54
N GLY A 27 3.62 6.59 17.92
CA GLY A 27 2.54 5.65 18.17
C GLY A 27 1.58 6.15 19.25
N ARG A 28 2.12 6.64 20.37
CA ARG A 28 1.31 7.19 21.47
C ARG A 28 0.49 8.39 21.02
N VAL A 29 1.11 9.33 20.29
CA VAL A 29 0.46 10.57 19.85
C VAL A 29 -0.62 10.30 18.80
N VAL A 30 -0.40 9.40 17.83
CA VAL A 30 -1.47 9.03 16.90
C VAL A 30 -2.63 8.31 17.59
N ALA A 31 -2.34 7.51 18.63
CA ALA A 31 -3.40 6.87 19.42
C ALA A 31 -4.23 7.89 20.22
N GLN A 32 -3.60 8.95 20.73
CA GLN A 32 -4.33 10.04 21.38
C GLN A 32 -5.16 10.86 20.39
N ASP A 33 -4.60 11.17 19.21
CA ASP A 33 -5.25 12.05 18.23
C ASP A 33 -6.33 11.35 17.41
N ARG A 34 -6.14 10.06 17.13
CA ARG A 34 -6.87 9.31 16.10
C ARG A 34 -7.36 7.95 16.61
N ALA A 35 -7.58 7.80 17.91
CA ALA A 35 -7.95 6.54 18.58
C ALA A 35 -9.02 5.75 17.81
N TRP A 36 -10.16 6.39 17.53
CA TRP A 36 -11.26 5.76 16.82
C TRP A 36 -10.87 5.38 15.39
N GLN A 37 -10.25 6.29 14.63
CA GLN A 37 -9.86 6.04 13.25
C GLN A 37 -8.92 4.84 13.13
N ILE A 38 -7.91 4.75 14.02
CA ILE A 38 -6.94 3.66 13.97
C ILE A 38 -7.54 2.34 14.48
N GLU A 39 -8.44 2.36 15.47
CA GLU A 39 -9.16 1.18 15.95
C GLU A 39 -10.12 0.63 14.88
N TRP A 40 -10.87 1.51 14.22
CA TRP A 40 -11.74 1.16 13.09
C TRP A 40 -10.94 0.50 11.97
N ASN A 41 -9.80 1.10 11.60
CA ASN A 41 -8.94 0.55 10.54
C ASN A 41 -8.31 -0.79 10.94
N ARG A 42 -7.95 -0.98 12.21
CA ARG A 42 -7.48 -2.28 12.73
C ARG A 42 -8.58 -3.34 12.60
N ARG A 43 -9.81 -3.04 13.05
CA ARG A 43 -10.96 -3.96 12.93
C ARG A 43 -11.29 -4.28 11.47
N ARG A 44 -11.19 -3.31 10.56
CA ARG A 44 -11.30 -3.55 9.12
C ARG A 44 -10.24 -4.52 8.62
N ALA A 45 -8.97 -4.28 8.96
CA ALA A 45 -7.88 -5.14 8.54
C ALA A 45 -8.01 -6.57 9.08
N GLU A 46 -8.51 -6.72 10.31
CA GLU A 46 -8.77 -8.02 10.93
C GLU A 46 -10.09 -8.65 10.50
N GLY A 47 -10.98 -7.96 9.78
CA GLY A 47 -12.32 -8.45 9.46
C GLY A 47 -13.18 -8.68 10.71
N ARG A 48 -13.32 -7.64 11.53
CA ARG A 48 -13.98 -7.62 12.84
C ARG A 48 -14.88 -6.39 13.05
N THR A 49 -15.33 -5.75 11.97
CA THR A 49 -16.24 -4.60 12.06
C THR A 49 -17.66 -5.03 12.44
N ALA A 50 -18.11 -6.21 12.03
CA ALA A 50 -19.43 -6.75 12.36
C ALA A 50 -19.61 -6.99 13.87
N GLU A 51 -18.51 -7.18 14.61
CA GLU A 51 -18.53 -7.27 16.07
C GLU A 51 -19.10 -6.01 16.73
N ILE A 52 -18.97 -4.84 16.09
CA ILE A 52 -19.31 -3.54 16.66
C ILE A 52 -20.46 -2.83 15.94
N ILE A 53 -20.65 -3.06 14.63
CA ILE A 53 -21.75 -2.47 13.86
C ILE A 53 -22.79 -3.49 13.38
N GLY A 54 -22.61 -4.78 13.68
CA GLY A 54 -23.56 -5.84 13.32
C GLY A 54 -23.47 -6.25 11.86
N ALA A 55 -24.59 -6.75 11.32
CA ALA A 55 -24.68 -7.30 9.96
C ALA A 55 -24.11 -6.39 8.84
N PRO A 56 -24.22 -5.06 8.88
CA PRO A 56 -23.60 -4.17 7.88
C PRO A 56 -22.08 -4.34 7.74
N GLY A 57 -21.37 -4.76 8.80
CA GLY A 57 -19.92 -5.00 8.75
C GLY A 57 -19.52 -6.31 8.02
N LEU A 58 -20.44 -7.26 7.88
CA LEU A 58 -20.13 -8.61 7.39
C LEU A 58 -19.55 -8.61 5.97
N THR A 59 -20.01 -7.71 5.10
CA THR A 59 -19.55 -7.68 3.71
C THR A 59 -18.04 -7.44 3.63
N PHE A 60 -17.52 -6.45 4.36
CA PHE A 60 -16.09 -6.17 4.37
C PHE A 60 -15.32 -7.20 5.20
N ASP A 61 -15.88 -7.66 6.31
CA ASP A 61 -15.22 -8.65 7.16
C ASP A 61 -14.97 -9.96 6.43
N ARG A 62 -15.96 -10.49 5.70
CA ARG A 62 -15.79 -11.69 4.86
C ARG A 62 -14.67 -11.51 3.85
N PHE A 63 -14.62 -10.35 3.19
CA PHE A 63 -13.55 -10.04 2.25
C PHE A 63 -12.18 -10.00 2.93
N ALA A 64 -12.04 -9.28 4.05
CA ALA A 64 -10.78 -9.13 4.79
C ALA A 64 -10.25 -10.49 5.29
N ARG A 65 -11.14 -11.33 5.85
CA ARG A 65 -10.81 -12.69 6.32
C ARG A 65 -10.40 -13.62 5.18
N ARG A 66 -11.09 -13.55 4.04
CA ARG A 66 -10.76 -14.33 2.84
C ARG A 66 -9.44 -13.89 2.23
N ALA A 67 -9.25 -12.60 2.05
CA ALA A 67 -7.99 -12.01 1.57
C ALA A 67 -6.83 -12.29 2.55
N GLY A 68 -7.13 -12.51 3.83
CA GLY A 68 -6.15 -12.81 4.87
C GLY A 68 -5.23 -11.64 5.14
N ILE A 69 -5.79 -10.41 5.21
CA ILE A 69 -5.02 -9.17 5.38
C ILE A 69 -4.15 -9.22 6.63
N ASP A 70 -4.71 -9.68 7.75
CA ASP A 70 -4.02 -9.89 9.02
C ASP A 70 -2.84 -10.89 8.91
N ARG A 71 -3.08 -12.06 8.31
CA ARG A 71 -2.07 -13.11 8.13
C ARG A 71 -0.96 -12.68 7.17
N VAL A 72 -1.33 -11.92 6.15
CA VAL A 72 -0.38 -11.25 5.27
C VAL A 72 0.49 -10.29 6.06
N ALA A 73 -0.11 -9.42 6.88
CA ALA A 73 0.63 -8.43 7.64
C ALA A 73 1.59 -9.09 8.63
N GLN A 74 1.14 -10.14 9.31
CA GLN A 74 1.96 -10.96 10.19
C GLN A 74 3.15 -11.56 9.44
N ARG A 75 2.91 -12.26 8.32
CA ARG A 75 4.00 -12.79 7.50
C ARG A 75 4.95 -11.72 7.01
N CYS A 76 4.46 -10.54 6.66
CA CYS A 76 5.31 -9.44 6.22
C CYS A 76 6.20 -8.96 7.37
N PHE A 77 5.63 -8.82 8.58
CA PHE A 77 6.37 -8.48 9.78
C PHE A 77 7.46 -9.52 10.10
N ASP A 78 7.10 -10.81 10.09
CA ASP A 78 8.02 -11.92 10.38
C ASP A 78 9.19 -12.01 9.38
N ASN A 79 9.04 -11.45 8.17
CA ASN A 79 10.07 -11.39 7.14
C ASN A 79 10.87 -10.07 7.13
N LEU A 80 10.55 -9.11 8.00
CA LEU A 80 11.36 -7.91 8.20
C LEU A 80 12.70 -8.27 8.86
N ASP A 81 13.72 -7.45 8.62
CA ASP A 81 14.96 -7.50 9.41
C ASP A 81 14.72 -7.08 10.86
N ASP A 82 15.56 -7.57 11.77
CA ASP A 82 15.43 -7.36 13.22
C ASP A 82 15.28 -5.88 13.60
N ARG A 83 16.06 -4.99 12.97
CA ARG A 83 16.00 -3.55 13.24
C ARG A 83 14.63 -2.98 12.86
N THR A 84 14.09 -3.35 11.71
CA THR A 84 12.76 -2.88 11.29
C THR A 84 11.66 -3.50 12.15
N GLN A 85 11.77 -4.75 12.58
CA GLN A 85 10.82 -5.35 13.54
C GLN A 85 10.81 -4.59 14.87
N THR A 86 12.00 -4.28 15.42
CA THR A 86 12.13 -3.49 16.66
C THR A 86 11.47 -2.12 16.51
N TRP A 87 11.74 -1.41 15.41
CA TRP A 87 11.18 -0.08 15.17
C TRP A 87 9.64 -0.07 15.06
N VAL A 88 9.06 -1.01 14.30
CA VAL A 88 7.59 -1.14 14.17
C VAL A 88 6.96 -1.59 15.49
N SER A 89 7.63 -2.46 16.24
CA SER A 89 7.17 -2.89 17.57
C SER A 89 7.15 -1.73 18.55
N ALA A 90 8.19 -0.89 18.58
CA ALA A 90 8.23 0.29 19.43
C ALA A 90 7.08 1.26 19.14
N PHE A 91 6.76 1.50 17.87
CA PHE A 91 5.56 2.26 17.48
C PHE A 91 4.27 1.62 18.01
N THR A 92 4.14 0.31 17.84
CA THR A 92 2.95 -0.45 18.29
C THR A 92 2.78 -0.39 19.81
N GLU A 93 3.86 -0.51 20.57
CA GLU A 93 3.85 -0.30 22.03
C GLU A 93 3.35 1.11 22.38
N GLY A 94 3.80 2.11 21.63
CA GLY A 94 3.32 3.49 21.75
C GLY A 94 1.81 3.58 21.56
N VAL A 95 1.30 2.99 20.49
CA VAL A 95 -0.14 2.94 20.20
C VAL A 95 -0.90 2.29 21.35
N ASN A 96 -0.49 1.09 21.78
CA ASN A 96 -1.12 0.39 22.90
C ASN A 96 -1.11 1.21 24.20
N THR A 97 -0.04 1.96 24.46
CA THR A 97 0.06 2.83 25.63
C THR A 97 -0.86 4.04 25.56
N GLY A 98 -1.05 4.62 24.36
CA GLY A 98 -1.86 5.84 24.17
C GLY A 98 -3.34 5.61 23.89
N LEU A 99 -3.75 4.38 23.55
CA LEU A 99 -5.10 4.08 23.10
C LEU A 99 -6.17 4.29 24.17
N ALA A 100 -5.88 3.96 25.43
CA ALA A 100 -6.83 4.15 26.52
C ALA A 100 -7.16 5.64 26.72
N ASP A 101 -6.13 6.49 26.76
CA ASP A 101 -6.29 7.95 26.84
C ASP A 101 -7.10 8.48 25.66
N GLY A 102 -6.74 8.11 24.43
CA GLY A 102 -7.42 8.57 23.23
C GLY A 102 -8.87 8.07 23.12
N ALA A 103 -9.16 6.84 23.57
CA ALA A 103 -10.50 6.28 23.57
C ALA A 103 -11.43 7.01 24.55
N SER A 104 -10.92 7.45 25.71
CA SER A 104 -11.71 8.19 26.71
C SER A 104 -12.27 9.53 26.21
N GLY A 105 -11.67 10.10 25.15
CA GLY A 105 -12.10 11.36 24.54
C GLY A 105 -12.92 11.19 23.26
N ALA A 106 -13.20 9.95 22.81
CA ALA A 106 -13.79 9.69 21.50
C ALA A 106 -15.21 9.12 21.62
N TYR A 107 -16.18 9.89 21.13
CA TYR A 107 -17.63 9.59 21.17
C TYR A 107 -18.00 8.21 20.62
N GLU A 108 -17.27 7.72 19.63
CA GLU A 108 -17.56 6.44 18.98
C GLU A 108 -17.35 5.24 19.92
N PHE A 109 -16.41 5.31 20.86
CA PHE A 109 -16.22 4.25 21.86
C PHE A 109 -17.39 4.19 22.84
N ASP A 110 -17.81 5.36 23.37
CA ASP A 110 -18.94 5.48 24.30
C ASP A 110 -20.27 5.07 23.64
N SER A 111 -20.54 5.58 22.44
CA SER A 111 -21.80 5.30 21.72
C SER A 111 -21.96 3.84 21.30
N LEU A 112 -20.85 3.13 21.12
CA LEU A 112 -20.85 1.70 20.78
C LEU A 112 -20.72 0.79 22.01
N ASP A 113 -20.45 1.35 23.19
CA ASP A 113 -20.15 0.64 24.43
C ASP A 113 -18.99 -0.37 24.25
N ILE A 114 -17.87 0.14 23.70
CA ILE A 114 -16.67 -0.66 23.44
C ILE A 114 -15.41 0.05 23.91
N GLY A 115 -14.40 -0.74 24.28
CA GLY A 115 -13.03 -0.26 24.48
C GLY A 115 -12.13 -0.48 23.26
N PRO A 116 -10.96 0.19 23.20
CA PRO A 116 -9.95 -0.09 22.18
C PRO A 116 -9.38 -1.50 22.36
N GLY A 117 -9.06 -2.15 21.24
CA GLY A 117 -8.36 -3.44 21.26
C GLY A 117 -6.85 -3.30 21.40
N THR A 118 -6.17 -4.42 21.65
CA THR A 118 -4.71 -4.49 21.68
C THR A 118 -4.15 -4.66 20.26
N TRP A 119 -3.21 -3.79 19.89
CA TRP A 119 -2.47 -3.89 18.65
C TRP A 119 -1.36 -4.92 18.75
N GLN A 120 -1.18 -5.68 17.67
CA GLN A 120 -0.07 -6.60 17.47
C GLN A 120 1.07 -5.89 16.73
N PRO A 121 2.32 -6.36 16.83
CA PRO A 121 3.46 -5.75 16.13
C PRO A 121 3.27 -5.62 14.60
N TRP A 122 2.45 -6.48 14.00
CA TRP A 122 2.11 -6.42 12.58
C TRP A 122 0.92 -5.52 12.24
N SER A 123 0.17 -4.99 13.22
CA SER A 123 -1.03 -4.17 12.99
C SER A 123 -0.76 -2.95 12.09
N PRO A 124 0.35 -2.19 12.23
CA PRO A 124 0.65 -1.09 11.31
C PRO A 124 0.76 -1.52 9.84
N LEU A 125 1.31 -2.71 9.58
CA LEU A 125 1.40 -3.27 8.23
C LEU A 125 0.01 -3.66 7.70
N ALA A 126 -0.88 -4.14 8.57
CA ALA A 126 -2.25 -4.48 8.20
C ALA A 126 -3.06 -3.24 7.79
N LEU A 127 -2.94 -2.14 8.54
CA LEU A 127 -3.56 -0.86 8.18
C LEU A 127 -3.03 -0.35 6.85
N PHE A 128 -1.71 -0.42 6.63
CA PHE A 128 -1.12 -0.02 5.37
C PHE A 128 -1.59 -0.89 4.21
N ALA A 129 -1.75 -2.21 4.41
CA ALA A 129 -2.28 -3.12 3.41
C ALA A 129 -3.74 -2.78 3.03
N VAL A 130 -4.59 -2.39 3.99
CA VAL A 130 -5.96 -1.93 3.68
C VAL A 130 -5.93 -0.71 2.76
N GLN A 131 -5.05 0.26 3.02
CA GLN A 131 -4.91 1.44 2.14
C GLN A 131 -4.47 1.03 0.72
N GLN A 132 -3.50 0.11 0.60
CA GLN A 132 -3.01 -0.38 -0.70
C GLN A 132 -4.05 -1.19 -1.49
N LEU A 133 -4.96 -1.90 -0.81
CA LEU A 133 -6.09 -2.57 -1.45
C LEU A 133 -7.05 -1.55 -2.07
N ILE A 134 -7.32 -0.44 -1.36
CA ILE A 134 -8.19 0.64 -1.83
C ILE A 134 -7.56 1.40 -3.01
N PHE A 135 -6.22 1.49 -3.09
CA PHE A 135 -5.52 2.09 -4.23
C PHE A 135 -5.36 1.16 -5.43
N GLY A 136 -5.72 -0.12 -5.29
CA GLY A 136 -5.55 -1.12 -6.32
C GLY A 136 -6.73 -1.22 -7.28
N GLY A 137 -6.49 -1.81 -8.45
CA GLY A 137 -7.50 -1.96 -9.51
C GLY A 137 -8.41 -3.19 -9.40
N PHE A 138 -8.32 -4.02 -8.34
CA PHE A 138 -9.07 -5.27 -8.31
C PHE A 138 -10.59 -5.07 -8.34
N ALA A 139 -11.12 -4.05 -7.66
CA ALA A 139 -12.56 -3.75 -7.67
C ALA A 139 -13.03 -3.40 -9.09
N TYR A 140 -12.24 -2.62 -9.81
CA TYR A 140 -12.47 -2.29 -11.22
C TYR A 140 -12.42 -3.53 -12.12
N LYS A 141 -11.44 -4.43 -11.92
CA LYS A 141 -11.37 -5.72 -12.63
C LYS A 141 -12.59 -6.61 -12.36
N LEU A 142 -13.09 -6.63 -11.13
CA LEU A 142 -14.32 -7.36 -10.76
C LEU A 142 -15.56 -6.74 -11.41
N TRP A 143 -15.66 -5.41 -11.46
CA TRP A 143 -16.74 -4.69 -12.12
C TRP A 143 -16.79 -4.97 -13.62
N ARG A 144 -15.69 -4.76 -14.34
CA ARG A 144 -15.58 -5.07 -15.78
C ARG A 144 -15.98 -6.50 -16.08
N ARG A 145 -15.53 -7.43 -15.24
CA ARG A 145 -15.91 -8.85 -15.35
C ARG A 145 -17.40 -9.08 -15.11
N HIS A 146 -18.01 -8.40 -14.13
CA HIS A 146 -19.44 -8.49 -13.88
C HIS A 146 -20.25 -8.01 -15.09
N VAL A 147 -19.91 -6.81 -15.61
CA VAL A 147 -20.55 -6.24 -16.81
C VAL A 147 -20.39 -7.18 -18.00
N SER A 148 -19.15 -7.61 -18.30
CA SER A 148 -18.86 -8.52 -19.41
C SER A 148 -19.70 -9.79 -19.38
N ARG A 149 -19.89 -10.38 -18.19
CA ARG A 149 -20.68 -11.60 -18.01
C ARG A 149 -22.19 -11.41 -18.15
N ARG A 150 -22.71 -10.25 -17.72
CA ARG A 150 -24.15 -10.01 -17.65
C ARG A 150 -24.69 -9.35 -18.91
N LEU A 151 -23.89 -8.51 -19.56
CA LEU A 151 -24.33 -7.63 -20.65
C LEU A 151 -23.56 -7.84 -21.96
N GLY A 152 -22.46 -8.61 -21.95
CA GLY A 152 -21.59 -8.79 -23.10
C GLY A 152 -20.31 -7.96 -23.02
N ALA A 153 -19.27 -8.40 -23.72
CA ALA A 153 -17.95 -7.75 -23.69
C ALA A 153 -17.94 -6.39 -24.39
N ASP A 154 -18.83 -6.20 -25.36
CA ASP A 154 -19.06 -4.97 -26.12
C ASP A 154 -19.62 -3.82 -25.27
N VAL A 155 -20.29 -4.13 -24.16
CA VAL A 155 -20.89 -3.12 -23.26
C VAL A 155 -19.91 -2.66 -22.16
N VAL A 156 -18.79 -3.36 -21.97
CA VAL A 156 -17.85 -3.09 -20.86
C VAL A 156 -17.33 -1.66 -20.91
N ASP A 157 -16.89 -1.20 -22.09
CA ASP A 157 -16.30 0.12 -22.25
C ASP A 157 -17.36 1.25 -22.18
N LEU A 158 -18.64 0.93 -22.39
CA LEU A 158 -19.75 1.89 -22.23
C LEU A 158 -20.13 2.10 -20.75
N LEU A 159 -19.92 1.09 -19.91
CA LEU A 159 -20.18 1.13 -18.47
C LEU A 159 -18.88 1.17 -17.66
N ASP A 160 -17.80 1.60 -18.31
CA ASP A 160 -16.52 1.74 -17.68
C ASP A 160 -16.54 2.99 -16.80
N SER A 161 -16.94 2.79 -15.55
CA SER A 161 -16.57 3.73 -14.50
C SER A 161 -15.12 3.42 -14.17
N GLU A 162 -14.17 4.12 -14.80
CA GLU A 162 -12.89 4.28 -14.12
C GLU A 162 -13.18 4.87 -12.73
N ILE A 163 -12.33 4.50 -11.76
CA ILE A 163 -12.27 4.98 -10.38
C ILE A 163 -12.87 6.40 -10.29
N PRO A 164 -13.76 6.72 -9.32
CA PRO A 164 -14.48 8.00 -9.31
C PRO A 164 -13.54 9.14 -9.67
N ASP A 165 -13.90 9.94 -10.68
CA ASP A 165 -13.09 10.91 -11.45
C ASP A 165 -12.26 11.94 -10.62
N ALA A 166 -12.23 11.80 -9.30
CA ALA A 166 -11.65 12.71 -8.31
C ALA A 166 -10.46 12.13 -7.51
N ILE A 167 -9.87 10.98 -7.90
CA ILE A 167 -8.70 10.39 -7.21
C ILE A 167 -7.46 10.46 -8.11
N GLY A 168 -6.37 11.04 -7.61
CA GLY A 168 -5.14 11.30 -8.36
C GLY A 168 -4.08 11.96 -7.48
N SER A 169 -2.98 12.43 -8.07
CA SER A 169 -2.00 13.27 -7.38
C SER A 169 -1.17 14.05 -8.39
N ASN A 170 -0.72 15.24 -7.99
CA ASN A 170 0.37 15.96 -8.63
C ASN A 170 1.66 15.84 -7.79
N ALA A 171 2.80 15.63 -8.45
CA ALA A 171 4.13 15.69 -7.83
C ALA A 171 5.12 16.34 -8.80
N TRP A 172 5.61 17.52 -8.46
CA TRP A 172 6.44 18.36 -9.34
C TRP A 172 7.79 18.65 -8.69
N VAL A 173 8.86 18.65 -9.49
CA VAL A 173 10.20 19.07 -9.06
C VAL A 173 10.75 20.07 -10.06
N VAL A 174 11.20 21.21 -9.56
CA VAL A 174 11.95 22.21 -10.31
C VAL A 174 13.38 22.27 -9.77
N THR A 175 14.36 21.96 -10.61
CA THR A 175 15.78 22.00 -10.23
C THR A 175 16.24 23.43 -9.93
N GLY A 176 17.21 23.60 -9.04
CA GLY A 176 17.75 24.92 -8.68
C GLY A 176 18.22 25.79 -9.85
N ARG A 177 18.71 25.20 -10.95
CA ARG A 177 19.09 25.94 -12.18
C ARG A 177 17.91 26.69 -12.83
N ARG A 178 16.67 26.29 -12.52
CA ARG A 178 15.43 26.87 -13.06
C ARG A 178 14.70 27.76 -12.04
N THR A 179 15.30 28.03 -10.88
CA THR A 179 14.69 28.85 -9.83
C THR A 179 15.54 30.10 -9.56
N ALA A 180 14.89 31.22 -9.24
CA ALA A 180 15.59 32.48 -8.93
C ALA A 180 16.52 32.37 -7.70
N SER A 181 16.17 31.50 -6.75
CA SER A 181 16.95 31.27 -5.53
C SER A 181 18.15 30.34 -5.73
N GLY A 182 18.27 29.67 -6.88
CA GLY A 182 19.24 28.61 -7.10
C GLY A 182 18.95 27.31 -6.33
N LYS A 183 17.87 27.25 -5.52
CA LYS A 183 17.48 26.08 -4.71
C LYS A 183 16.35 25.29 -5.38
N PRO A 184 16.32 23.95 -5.28
CA PRO A 184 15.23 23.17 -5.83
C PRO A 184 13.90 23.48 -5.15
N ILE A 185 12.81 23.38 -5.91
CA ILE A 185 11.43 23.47 -5.41
C ILE A 185 10.75 22.13 -5.68
N ILE A 186 10.04 21.62 -4.69
CA ILE A 186 9.18 20.44 -4.81
C ILE A 186 7.75 20.85 -4.44
N ALA A 187 6.77 20.33 -5.18
CA ALA A 187 5.36 20.49 -4.86
C ALA A 187 4.69 19.11 -4.90
N GLY A 188 3.88 18.84 -3.89
CA GLY A 188 3.07 17.64 -3.76
C GLY A 188 1.63 18.02 -3.47
N ASP A 189 0.70 17.43 -4.20
CA ASP A 189 -0.71 17.79 -4.17
C ASP A 189 -1.56 16.52 -4.40
N PRO A 190 -1.85 15.75 -3.32
CA PRO A 190 -2.63 14.51 -3.42
C PRO A 190 -4.12 14.78 -3.57
N HIS A 191 -4.76 14.11 -4.52
CA HIS A 191 -6.20 14.20 -4.76
C HIS A 191 -6.87 12.93 -4.27
N ARG A 192 -7.63 13.07 -3.18
CA ARG A 192 -8.42 11.98 -2.61
C ARG A 192 -9.84 12.46 -2.43
N GLN A 193 -10.74 11.49 -2.31
CA GLN A 193 -12.05 11.74 -1.74
C GLN A 193 -11.89 12.42 -0.36
N ALA A 194 -12.75 13.39 -0.09
CA ALA A 194 -12.78 14.06 1.19
C ALA A 194 -13.29 13.10 2.27
N ASP A 195 -12.36 12.55 3.06
CA ASP A 195 -12.65 11.69 4.20
C ASP A 195 -12.56 12.51 5.50
N PHE A 196 -13.47 12.29 6.46
CA PHE A 196 -13.39 12.88 7.79
C PHE A 196 -13.31 11.80 8.89
N PRO A 197 -12.23 11.76 9.69
CA PRO A 197 -11.00 12.52 9.52
C PRO A 197 -10.17 11.99 8.33
N GLY A 198 -9.39 12.86 7.69
CA GLY A 198 -8.53 12.47 6.57
C GLY A 198 -7.53 11.37 6.96
N VAL A 199 -7.15 10.52 5.99
CA VAL A 199 -6.25 9.37 6.23
C VAL A 199 -4.84 9.78 6.66
N TYR A 200 -4.44 11.01 6.33
CA TYR A 200 -3.13 11.55 6.66
C TYR A 200 -3.15 12.29 8.01
N GLN A 201 -2.12 12.04 8.80
CA GLN A 201 -1.72 12.88 9.92
C GLN A 201 -0.43 13.60 9.52
N GLN A 202 -0.41 14.92 9.69
CA GLN A 202 0.83 15.68 9.57
C GLN A 202 1.59 15.58 10.90
N VAL A 203 2.91 15.39 10.84
CA VAL A 203 3.74 15.22 12.04
C VAL A 203 5.19 15.64 11.75
N ARG A 204 5.86 16.22 12.75
CA ARG A 204 7.33 16.33 12.78
C ARG A 204 7.91 15.26 13.67
N LEU A 205 8.93 14.56 13.19
CA LEU A 205 9.68 13.54 13.92
C LEU A 205 11.14 13.97 13.97
N ALA A 206 11.68 14.20 15.17
CA ALA A 206 13.06 14.63 15.38
C ALA A 206 13.81 13.77 16.40
N CYS A 207 15.03 13.36 16.05
CA CYS A 207 16.01 12.75 16.95
C CYS A 207 17.43 13.17 16.51
N PRO A 208 18.51 12.75 17.19
CA PRO A 208 19.87 13.09 16.76
C PRO A 208 20.20 12.64 15.33
N GLU A 209 19.55 11.59 14.82
CA GLU A 209 19.80 11.05 13.48
C GLU A 209 19.09 11.84 12.36
N PHE A 210 17.90 12.39 12.62
CA PHE A 210 17.11 13.09 11.60
C PHE A 210 16.08 14.06 12.18
N ASP A 211 15.65 14.99 11.35
CA ASP A 211 14.55 15.91 11.61
C ASP A 211 13.69 16.01 10.33
N VAL A 212 12.48 15.47 10.40
CA VAL A 212 11.58 15.35 9.26
C VAL A 212 10.20 15.87 9.59
N PHE A 213 9.60 16.60 8.65
CA PHE A 213 8.22 17.06 8.70
C PHE A 213 7.44 16.58 7.48
N GLY A 214 6.22 16.07 7.70
CA GLY A 214 5.31 15.76 6.60
C GLY A 214 4.17 14.83 7.00
N PHE A 215 3.68 14.06 6.04
CA PHE A 215 2.47 13.26 6.19
C PHE A 215 2.75 11.77 6.39
N THR A 216 1.98 11.18 7.31
CA THR A 216 1.88 9.74 7.52
C THR A 216 0.44 9.26 7.42
N PHE A 217 0.23 8.01 7.00
CA PHE A 217 -1.05 7.34 7.23
C PHE A 217 -1.24 7.10 8.72
N ALA A 218 -2.39 7.50 9.27
CA ALA A 218 -2.70 7.30 10.68
C ALA A 218 -2.59 5.80 11.05
N GLY A 219 -1.76 5.49 12.06
CA GLY A 219 -1.48 4.11 12.49
C GLY A 219 -0.32 3.42 11.77
N VAL A 220 0.47 4.13 10.97
CA VAL A 220 1.69 3.62 10.31
C VAL A 220 2.92 4.44 10.75
N PRO A 221 4.03 3.80 11.17
CA PRO A 221 5.21 4.51 11.65
C PRO A 221 5.96 5.25 10.54
N GLY A 222 6.64 6.33 10.92
CA GLY A 222 7.43 7.18 10.00
C GLY A 222 6.58 8.20 9.22
N VAL A 223 7.15 8.72 8.12
CA VAL A 223 6.55 9.72 7.21
C VAL A 223 6.82 9.35 5.74
N GLN A 224 6.16 8.28 5.34
CA GLN A 224 6.10 7.63 4.05
C GLN A 224 5.45 8.43 2.92
N HIS A 225 4.73 9.54 3.18
CA HIS A 225 4.02 10.29 2.12
C HIS A 225 4.79 11.52 1.62
N PHE A 226 4.20 12.72 1.57
CA PHE A 226 4.97 13.94 1.27
C PHE A 226 5.68 14.38 2.53
N ALA A 227 6.98 14.62 2.42
CA ALA A 227 7.76 15.08 3.56
C ALA A 227 9.05 15.75 3.10
N HIS A 228 9.63 16.48 4.03
CA HIS A 228 10.93 17.10 3.85
C HIS A 228 11.72 17.09 5.15
N THR A 229 13.03 17.12 4.98
CA THR A 229 14.03 17.43 5.99
C THR A 229 14.65 18.78 5.65
N GLY A 230 15.63 19.22 6.43
CA GLY A 230 16.43 20.40 6.05
C GLY A 230 17.24 20.24 4.76
N ARG A 231 17.44 19.00 4.25
CA ARG A 231 18.34 18.73 3.11
C ARG A 231 17.76 17.85 2.00
N VAL A 232 16.61 17.21 2.22
CA VAL A 232 15.98 16.30 1.26
C VAL A 232 14.47 16.48 1.35
N ALA A 233 13.77 16.41 0.22
CA ALA A 233 12.32 16.44 0.19
C ALA A 233 11.81 15.48 -0.88
N TRP A 234 10.62 14.90 -0.67
CA TRP A 234 10.00 13.98 -1.61
C TRP A 234 8.49 14.18 -1.70
N ALA A 235 7.98 13.81 -2.86
CA ALA A 235 6.58 13.83 -3.21
C ALA A 235 6.22 12.53 -3.92
N ILE A 236 4.99 12.08 -3.71
CA ILE A 236 4.53 10.77 -4.19
C ILE A 236 3.24 10.96 -4.98
N THR A 237 3.20 10.32 -6.14
CA THR A 237 1.97 10.12 -6.92
C THR A 237 1.65 8.64 -7.01
N ASN A 238 0.37 8.28 -7.05
CA ASN A 238 -0.02 6.92 -7.39
C ASN A 238 0.44 6.63 -8.83
N ALA A 239 1.15 5.52 -9.02
CA ALA A 239 1.65 5.12 -10.34
C ALA A 239 0.56 4.47 -11.22
N MET A 240 -0.60 4.14 -10.64
CA MET A 240 -1.67 3.38 -11.30
C MET A 240 -1.19 2.04 -11.85
N SER A 241 -0.10 1.50 -11.28
CA SER A 241 0.48 0.24 -11.70
C SER A 241 -0.48 -0.92 -11.44
N ASP A 242 -0.55 -1.87 -12.37
CA ASP A 242 -1.27 -3.11 -12.13
C ASP A 242 -0.40 -4.09 -11.31
N TYR A 243 -0.73 -4.22 -10.02
CA TYR A 243 -0.06 -5.12 -9.07
C TYR A 243 -0.99 -6.17 -8.45
N GLN A 244 -2.18 -6.37 -9.03
CA GLN A 244 -3.20 -7.29 -8.51
C GLN A 244 -3.75 -8.19 -9.61
N ASP A 245 -3.30 -9.44 -9.67
CA ASP A 245 -3.87 -10.43 -10.58
C ASP A 245 -5.08 -11.14 -9.96
N LEU A 246 -6.14 -11.30 -10.76
CA LEU A 246 -7.33 -12.07 -10.41
C LEU A 246 -7.43 -13.32 -11.29
N PHE A 247 -7.73 -14.46 -10.69
CA PHE A 247 -7.92 -15.73 -11.40
C PHE A 247 -9.32 -16.25 -11.17
N GLU A 248 -9.96 -16.73 -12.24
CA GLU A 248 -11.17 -17.52 -12.13
C GLU A 248 -10.81 -18.96 -11.79
N GLU A 249 -11.08 -19.34 -10.55
CA GLU A 249 -10.92 -20.69 -10.02
C GLU A 249 -12.13 -21.55 -10.41
N GLN A 250 -11.84 -22.78 -10.88
CA GLN A 250 -12.84 -23.84 -10.98
C GLN A 250 -12.61 -24.80 -9.83
N LEU A 251 -13.49 -24.74 -8.83
CA LEU A 251 -13.40 -25.58 -7.64
C LEU A 251 -14.30 -26.79 -7.80
N ASP A 252 -13.77 -27.95 -7.45
CA ASP A 252 -14.49 -29.22 -7.41
C ASP A 252 -14.60 -29.69 -5.95
N ARG A 253 -15.82 -30.06 -5.53
CA ARG A 253 -16.16 -30.40 -4.16
C ARG A 253 -16.60 -31.86 -4.08
N SER A 254 -15.95 -32.62 -3.19
CA SER A 254 -16.29 -34.01 -2.90
C SER A 254 -16.32 -34.21 -1.38
N GLY A 255 -17.51 -34.09 -0.78
CA GLY A 255 -17.65 -34.09 0.67
C GLY A 255 -16.96 -32.89 1.32
N ALA A 256 -16.02 -33.14 2.23
CA ALA A 256 -15.23 -32.10 2.90
C ALA A 256 -14.01 -31.62 2.09
N GLU A 257 -13.63 -32.36 1.04
CA GLU A 257 -12.47 -32.07 0.20
C GLU A 257 -12.83 -31.06 -0.89
N VAL A 258 -11.93 -30.08 -1.08
CA VAL A 258 -12.01 -29.07 -2.14
C VAL A 258 -10.72 -29.13 -2.95
N THR A 259 -10.84 -29.21 -4.27
CA THR A 259 -9.70 -29.15 -5.20
C THR A 259 -9.93 -28.05 -6.23
N ALA A 260 -8.85 -27.48 -6.76
CA ALA A 260 -8.90 -26.50 -7.83
C ALA A 260 -8.42 -27.14 -9.13
N ARG A 261 -9.02 -26.79 -10.27
CA ARG A 261 -8.51 -27.25 -11.56
C ARG A 261 -7.16 -26.56 -11.86
N GLY A 262 -6.12 -27.37 -12.03
CA GLY A 262 -4.80 -26.96 -12.51
C GLY A 262 -4.52 -27.44 -13.94
N PRO A 263 -3.42 -26.97 -14.55
CA PRO A 263 -3.04 -27.33 -15.92
C PRO A 263 -2.70 -28.81 -16.08
N SER A 264 -2.17 -29.45 -15.03
CA SER A 264 -1.74 -30.85 -15.03
C SER A 264 -2.72 -31.79 -14.30
N GLY A 265 -3.89 -31.29 -13.89
CA GLY A 265 -4.86 -32.03 -13.09
C GLY A 265 -5.35 -31.25 -11.86
N PRO A 266 -6.10 -31.89 -10.96
CA PRO A 266 -6.56 -31.26 -9.72
C PRO A 266 -5.39 -30.83 -8.82
N GLU A 267 -5.44 -29.60 -8.33
CA GLU A 267 -4.51 -29.01 -7.38
C GLU A 267 -5.17 -28.93 -5.98
N PRO A 268 -4.40 -29.10 -4.89
CA PRO A 268 -4.93 -29.02 -3.53
C PRO A 268 -5.39 -27.59 -3.19
N VAL A 269 -6.46 -27.50 -2.39
CA VAL A 269 -6.97 -26.23 -1.83
C VAL A 269 -6.91 -26.32 -0.32
N GLN A 270 -6.25 -25.34 0.31
CA GLN A 270 -6.30 -25.21 1.75
C GLN A 270 -7.67 -24.67 2.15
N ARG A 271 -8.33 -25.36 3.06
CA ARG A 271 -9.67 -25.03 3.55
C ARG A 271 -9.63 -24.81 5.05
N ARG A 272 -10.25 -23.73 5.50
CA ARG A 272 -10.51 -23.47 6.92
C ARG A 272 -11.89 -22.84 7.10
N ILE A 273 -12.50 -23.09 8.25
CA ILE A 273 -13.73 -22.42 8.67
C ILE A 273 -13.34 -21.42 9.76
N GLU A 274 -13.78 -20.18 9.60
CA GLU A 274 -13.61 -19.10 10.57
C GLU A 274 -14.96 -18.66 11.10
N THR A 275 -15.04 -18.33 12.38
CA THR A 275 -16.24 -17.75 12.98
C THR A 275 -16.13 -16.24 13.01
N ILE A 276 -17.10 -15.53 12.44
CA ILE A 276 -17.26 -14.08 12.60
C ILE A 276 -18.32 -13.83 13.67
N SER A 277 -17.94 -13.10 14.70
CA SER A 277 -18.88 -12.61 15.72
C SER A 277 -19.61 -11.38 15.23
N VAL A 278 -20.91 -11.30 15.47
CA VAL A 278 -21.76 -10.19 15.02
C VAL A 278 -22.45 -9.56 16.23
N ARG A 279 -22.48 -8.23 16.29
CA ARG A 279 -23.19 -7.50 17.34
C ARG A 279 -24.65 -7.99 17.44
N GLY A 280 -25.11 -8.22 18.66
CA GLY A 280 -26.41 -8.87 18.93
C GLY A 280 -26.32 -10.37 19.19
N GLY A 281 -25.11 -10.93 19.27
CA GLY A 281 -24.88 -12.31 19.76
C GLY A 281 -24.99 -13.39 18.69
N THR A 282 -25.16 -13.02 17.42
CA THR A 282 -25.13 -13.98 16.31
C THR A 282 -23.70 -14.25 15.85
N THR A 283 -23.47 -15.42 15.27
CA THR A 283 -22.19 -15.78 14.67
C THR A 283 -22.41 -16.26 13.24
N GLU A 284 -21.42 -16.00 12.38
CA GLU A 284 -21.40 -16.49 11.01
C GLU A 284 -20.21 -17.41 10.81
N GLN A 285 -20.46 -18.57 10.18
CA GLN A 285 -19.41 -19.47 9.74
C GLN A 285 -18.95 -19.09 8.33
N LEU A 286 -17.71 -18.62 8.23
CA LEU A 286 -17.06 -18.25 6.97
C LEU A 286 -16.11 -19.36 6.52
N GLU A 287 -16.36 -19.92 5.35
CA GLU A 287 -15.38 -20.76 4.67
C GLU A 287 -14.32 -19.88 3.99
N VAL A 288 -13.05 -20.16 4.29
CA VAL A 288 -11.90 -19.54 3.63
C VAL A 288 -11.10 -20.60 2.89
N LEU A 289 -10.87 -20.33 1.61
CA LEU A 289 -10.17 -21.22 0.69
C LEU A 289 -8.92 -20.52 0.14
N VAL A 290 -7.80 -21.26 0.06
CA VAL A 290 -6.55 -20.77 -0.53
C VAL A 290 -6.06 -21.78 -1.56
N THR A 291 -5.96 -21.34 -2.81
CA THR A 291 -5.41 -22.13 -3.91
C THR A 291 -3.91 -21.85 -4.05
N ARG A 292 -3.23 -22.57 -4.95
CA ARG A 292 -1.83 -22.25 -5.32
C ARG A 292 -1.67 -20.81 -5.86
N ARG A 293 -2.72 -20.25 -6.46
CA ARG A 293 -2.73 -18.88 -7.03
C ARG A 293 -3.01 -17.81 -5.97
N GLY A 294 -3.64 -18.18 -4.86
CA GLY A 294 -3.86 -17.29 -3.72
C GLY A 294 -5.23 -17.48 -3.05
N PRO A 295 -5.60 -16.57 -2.14
CA PRO A 295 -6.89 -16.63 -1.46
C PRO A 295 -8.06 -16.46 -2.43
N VAL A 296 -9.09 -17.26 -2.22
CA VAL A 296 -10.40 -17.12 -2.85
C VAL A 296 -11.17 -16.01 -2.13
N ILE A 297 -11.42 -14.90 -2.82
CA ILE A 297 -11.97 -13.67 -2.22
C ILE A 297 -13.46 -13.43 -2.50
N VAL A 298 -14.05 -14.08 -3.50
CA VAL A 298 -15.39 -13.69 -3.99
C VAL A 298 -16.52 -14.71 -3.90
N ASP A 299 -16.41 -16.01 -3.62
CA ASP A 299 -17.49 -16.98 -3.91
C ASP A 299 -18.04 -16.96 -5.36
N GLY A 300 -18.13 -18.14 -5.95
CA GLY A 300 -18.78 -18.29 -7.26
C GLY A 300 -20.28 -18.44 -7.12
N GLU A 301 -21.02 -17.91 -8.10
CA GLU A 301 -22.35 -18.44 -8.42
C GLU A 301 -22.20 -19.94 -8.70
N THR A 302 -22.95 -20.77 -7.97
CA THR A 302 -23.00 -22.21 -8.26
C THR A 302 -23.78 -22.38 -9.55
N GLY A 303 -23.13 -22.93 -10.59
CA GLY A 303 -23.85 -23.31 -11.80
C GLY A 303 -24.92 -24.36 -11.49
N PRO A 304 -25.94 -24.51 -12.35
CA PRO A 304 -26.91 -25.59 -12.20
C PRO A 304 -26.18 -26.94 -12.17
N PRO A 305 -26.62 -27.91 -11.35
CA PRO A 305 -26.02 -29.24 -11.33
C PRO A 305 -26.09 -29.84 -12.74
N SER A 306 -24.96 -29.96 -13.42
CA SER A 306 -24.89 -30.69 -14.68
C SER A 306 -25.20 -32.16 -14.38
N ALA A 307 -26.21 -32.72 -15.04
CA ALA A 307 -26.90 -33.98 -14.75
C ALA A 307 -26.02 -35.26 -14.65
N CYS A 308 -24.69 -35.16 -14.83
CA CYS A 308 -23.82 -36.33 -14.93
C CYS A 308 -22.68 -36.41 -13.89
N ARG A 309 -22.58 -35.54 -12.88
CA ARG A 309 -21.61 -35.72 -11.78
C ARG A 309 -22.18 -35.29 -10.43
N ARG A 310 -21.97 -36.11 -9.40
CA ARG A 310 -22.14 -35.78 -7.96
C ARG A 310 -21.17 -34.68 -7.47
N ARG A 311 -20.75 -33.77 -8.35
CA ARG A 311 -19.72 -32.76 -8.14
C ARG A 311 -20.32 -31.38 -8.40
N ARG A 312 -20.35 -30.54 -7.36
CA ARG A 312 -20.83 -29.16 -7.45
C ARG A 312 -19.65 -28.27 -7.81
N TRP A 313 -19.72 -27.64 -8.97
CA TRP A 313 -18.70 -26.71 -9.45
C TRP A 313 -19.05 -25.29 -9.03
N SER A 314 -18.10 -24.57 -8.45
CA SER A 314 -18.20 -23.12 -8.25
C SER A 314 -17.08 -22.42 -9.02
N ARG A 315 -17.46 -21.34 -9.73
CA ARG A 315 -16.52 -20.44 -10.41
C ARG A 315 -16.22 -19.26 -9.52
N THR A 316 -15.16 -19.36 -8.73
CA THR A 316 -14.81 -18.33 -7.74
C THR A 316 -13.63 -17.50 -8.22
N ILE A 317 -13.38 -16.33 -7.63
CA ILE A 317 -12.22 -15.50 -7.95
C ILE A 317 -11.18 -15.60 -6.83
N SER A 318 -9.95 -15.97 -7.19
CA SER A 318 -8.78 -15.84 -6.32
C SER A 318 -7.93 -14.63 -6.73
N ALA A 319 -7.13 -14.12 -5.80
CA ALA A 319 -6.21 -13.01 -6.05
C ALA A 319 -4.76 -13.43 -5.78
N SER A 320 -3.82 -13.01 -6.64
CA SER A 320 -2.38 -13.26 -6.42
C SER A 320 -1.85 -12.51 -5.20
N ALA A 321 -1.10 -13.22 -4.35
CA ALA A 321 -0.46 -12.69 -3.14
C ALA A 321 0.74 -11.73 -3.40
N ALA A 322 1.09 -11.46 -4.66
CA ALA A 322 2.21 -10.57 -5.01
C ALA A 322 2.03 -9.15 -4.44
N CYS A 323 0.78 -8.70 -4.29
CA CYS A 323 0.38 -7.40 -3.74
C CYS A 323 0.88 -7.16 -2.30
N CYS A 324 1.15 -8.22 -1.55
CA CYS A 324 1.41 -8.15 -0.13
C CYS A 324 2.90 -8.16 0.23
N HIS A 325 3.75 -8.75 -0.62
CA HIS A 325 5.21 -8.83 -0.35
C HIS A 325 5.96 -7.54 -0.68
N CYS A 326 5.41 -6.68 -1.55
CA CYS A 326 6.16 -5.54 -2.11
C CYS A 326 5.93 -4.21 -1.37
N CYS A 327 4.86 -4.08 -0.59
CA CYS A 327 4.45 -2.83 0.04
C CYS A 327 4.62 -2.88 1.56
N THR A 328 5.81 -3.24 2.05
CA THR A 328 6.13 -3.07 3.47
C THR A 328 6.61 -1.64 3.74
N PRO A 329 6.31 -1.06 4.92
CA PRO A 329 6.95 0.17 5.40
C PRO A 329 8.48 0.10 5.35
N ALA A 330 9.06 -1.12 5.28
CA ALA A 330 10.47 -1.41 5.07
C ALA A 330 11.08 -0.69 3.86
N THR A 331 10.32 -0.48 2.78
CA THR A 331 10.80 0.24 1.57
C THR A 331 10.97 1.73 1.84
N SER A 332 10.13 2.32 2.71
CA SER A 332 10.37 3.63 3.29
C SER A 332 11.49 3.60 4.35
N THR A 333 11.69 2.52 5.11
CA THR A 333 12.83 2.40 6.05
C THR A 333 14.18 2.26 5.35
N THR A 334 14.25 1.68 4.15
CA THR A 334 15.49 1.63 3.35
C THR A 334 15.89 2.99 2.78
N PHE A 335 14.94 3.93 2.64
CA PHE A 335 15.24 5.33 2.34
C PHE A 335 15.99 6.00 3.51
N TRP A 336 15.62 5.66 4.76
CA TRP A 336 16.18 6.27 5.97
C TRP A 336 17.59 5.78 6.34
N GLN A 337 17.97 4.57 5.92
CA GLN A 337 19.28 4.00 6.26
C GLN A 337 20.43 4.41 5.32
N ARG A 338 20.16 5.00 4.15
CA ARG A 338 21.20 5.33 3.15
C ARG A 338 21.78 6.73 3.26
N TRP A 339 21.36 7.54 4.23
CA TRP A 339 21.81 8.92 4.34
C TRP A 339 22.32 9.28 5.74
N PRO A 340 23.50 8.78 6.16
CA PRO A 340 24.19 9.41 7.28
C PRO A 340 24.67 10.83 6.87
N PRO A 341 24.62 11.83 7.76
CA PRO A 341 25.25 13.10 7.50
C PRO A 341 26.77 12.90 7.52
N GLY A 342 27.40 12.81 6.34
CA GLY A 342 28.86 13.01 6.22
C GLY A 342 29.73 11.98 5.49
N SER A 343 29.22 11.03 4.72
CA SER A 343 30.08 10.06 4.01
C SER A 343 30.28 10.35 2.51
N SER A 344 31.17 11.29 2.21
CA SER A 344 31.88 11.32 0.92
C SER A 344 33.09 10.39 0.98
N ARG A 345 32.93 9.07 0.78
CA ARG A 345 34.04 8.17 0.46
C ARG A 345 33.61 7.13 -0.57
N SER A 346 34.16 7.26 -1.78
CA SER A 346 34.13 6.25 -2.82
C SER A 346 35.14 5.15 -2.51
N THR A 347 34.72 3.90 -2.39
CA THR A 347 35.61 2.75 -2.55
C THR A 347 35.61 2.35 -4.03
N ALA A 348 36.74 2.59 -4.70
CA ALA A 348 36.97 2.19 -6.08
C ALA A 348 37.37 0.71 -6.13
N GLY A 349 36.54 -0.13 -6.76
CA GLY A 349 36.92 -1.44 -7.27
C GLY A 349 37.46 -1.29 -8.70
N SER A 350 38.62 -1.88 -8.95
CA SER A 350 39.51 -1.73 -10.09
C SER A 350 39.04 -2.38 -11.40
N SER A 351 39.23 -1.67 -12.54
CA SER A 351 39.79 -2.12 -13.86
C SER A 351 39.36 -1.17 -15.02
N PRO A 352 40.08 -1.09 -16.16
CA PRO A 352 41.34 -0.39 -16.35
C PRO A 352 41.27 0.82 -17.35
N THR A 353 42.16 1.79 -17.12
CA THR A 353 42.82 2.74 -18.07
C THR A 353 42.02 3.65 -19.01
N VAL A 354 42.22 4.99 -18.85
CA VAL A 354 42.72 6.03 -19.81
C VAL A 354 42.36 7.45 -19.27
N PRO A 355 43.19 8.51 -19.45
CA PRO A 355 43.55 9.46 -18.37
C PRO A 355 42.72 10.76 -18.29
N ALA A 356 42.89 11.45 -17.16
CA ALA A 356 42.36 12.78 -16.84
C ALA A 356 42.99 13.92 -17.68
N PRO A 357 42.39 15.12 -17.67
CA PRO A 357 43.01 16.15 -16.84
C PRO A 357 42.04 16.96 -15.94
N SER A 358 42.59 17.28 -14.76
CA SER A 358 42.38 18.42 -13.84
C SER A 358 41.24 19.42 -14.06
N GLY A 359 40.49 19.71 -12.99
CA GLY A 359 39.67 20.93 -12.87
C GLY A 359 38.70 20.90 -11.68
N THR A 360 38.89 21.83 -10.77
CA THR A 360 38.37 21.96 -9.41
C THR A 360 36.87 22.27 -9.29
N SER A 361 36.32 22.00 -8.08
CA SER A 361 35.09 22.55 -7.44
C SER A 361 33.84 21.64 -7.32
N LEU A 362 33.50 21.34 -6.05
CA LEU A 362 32.19 20.99 -5.49
C LEU A 362 31.82 22.16 -4.54
N PRO A 363 30.55 22.48 -4.18
CA PRO A 363 29.60 21.49 -3.62
C PRO A 363 28.08 21.79 -3.83
N ALA A 364 27.25 20.96 -3.16
CA ALA A 364 25.78 20.98 -3.02
C ALA A 364 24.96 20.32 -4.14
N GLY A 365 25.16 19.01 -4.34
CA GLY A 365 24.27 18.20 -5.16
C GLY A 365 23.02 17.75 -4.39
N PHE A 366 21.86 18.29 -4.74
CA PHE A 366 20.57 17.64 -4.49
C PHE A 366 20.37 16.57 -5.55
N HIS A 367 20.24 15.30 -5.15
CA HIS A 367 19.93 14.20 -6.05
C HIS A 367 18.41 13.97 -6.08
N CYS A 368 17.79 14.22 -7.22
CA CYS A 368 16.39 13.88 -7.49
C CYS A 368 16.34 12.51 -8.17
N GLY A 369 15.58 11.57 -7.60
CA GLY A 369 15.34 10.26 -8.19
C GLY A 369 13.84 9.96 -8.23
N THR A 370 13.36 9.44 -9.37
CA THR A 370 12.05 8.80 -9.49
C THR A 370 12.21 7.32 -9.18
N THR A 371 11.54 6.83 -8.14
CA THR A 371 11.49 5.40 -7.82
C THR A 371 10.16 4.84 -8.34
N GLY A 372 10.22 3.92 -9.30
CA GLY A 372 9.08 3.12 -9.72
C GLY A 372 9.01 1.80 -8.93
N MET A 373 7.82 1.37 -8.53
CA MET A 373 7.58 0.01 -8.06
C MET A 373 7.66 -0.96 -9.25
N TRP A 374 8.71 -1.77 -9.30
CA TRP A 374 8.84 -2.85 -10.28
C TRP A 374 8.33 -4.16 -9.68
N THR A 375 7.36 -4.80 -10.33
CA THR A 375 6.88 -6.14 -9.96
C THR A 375 7.88 -7.21 -10.39
N CYS A 376 8.25 -8.13 -9.49
CA CYS A 376 8.95 -9.37 -9.87
C CYS A 376 7.98 -10.33 -10.58
N ARG A 377 8.12 -10.52 -11.90
CA ARG A 377 7.55 -11.69 -12.61
C ARG A 377 8.55 -12.84 -12.57
N CYS A 378 8.18 -13.96 -11.96
CA CYS A 378 8.82 -15.24 -12.27
C CYS A 378 8.34 -15.69 -13.66
N ARG A 379 9.19 -15.57 -14.68
CA ARG A 379 8.98 -16.27 -15.97
C ARG A 379 9.24 -17.77 -15.78
N PRO A 380 8.40 -18.68 -16.30
CA PRO A 380 8.74 -20.10 -16.34
C PRO A 380 9.75 -20.38 -17.46
N GLY A 381 10.86 -21.03 -17.13
CA GLY A 381 11.57 -21.96 -18.02
C GLY A 381 12.84 -21.47 -18.72
N ILE A 382 14.01 -21.74 -18.11
CA ILE A 382 15.15 -22.32 -18.83
C ILE A 382 15.51 -23.59 -18.04
N PRO A 383 15.58 -24.78 -18.66
CA PRO A 383 15.82 -26.02 -17.93
C PRO A 383 17.23 -26.05 -17.34
N ALA A 384 17.34 -26.35 -16.05
CA ALA A 384 18.61 -26.62 -15.37
C ALA A 384 18.91 -28.12 -15.37
N MET A 385 20.19 -28.46 -15.52
CA MET A 385 20.72 -29.83 -15.48
C MET A 385 20.43 -30.54 -14.14
N PRO A 386 20.35 -31.89 -14.09
CA PRO A 386 19.99 -32.63 -12.90
C PRO A 386 21.10 -32.59 -11.85
N GLY A 387 20.77 -32.29 -10.57
CA GLY A 387 21.67 -32.58 -9.44
C GLY A 387 21.88 -31.49 -8.38
N GLN A 388 21.23 -30.31 -8.44
CA GLN A 388 21.31 -29.32 -7.36
C GLN A 388 19.95 -29.05 -6.72
N ALA A 389 19.73 -29.60 -5.52
CA ALA A 389 18.69 -29.12 -4.62
C ALA A 389 19.12 -27.73 -4.09
N ARG A 390 18.47 -26.67 -4.57
CA ARG A 390 18.46 -25.38 -3.88
C ARG A 390 17.04 -25.10 -3.42
N THR A 391 16.86 -24.93 -2.11
CA THR A 391 15.74 -24.17 -1.57
C THR A 391 15.69 -22.82 -2.29
N PRO A 392 14.51 -22.33 -2.71
CA PRO A 392 14.41 -21.01 -3.32
C PRO A 392 14.70 -19.98 -2.22
N ARG A 393 15.98 -19.63 -2.04
CA ARG A 393 16.35 -18.40 -1.37
C ARG A 393 15.87 -17.29 -2.28
N CYS A 394 14.83 -16.57 -1.86
CA CYS A 394 14.58 -15.21 -2.32
C CYS A 394 15.83 -14.39 -2.02
N ARG A 395 16.80 -14.36 -2.94
CA ARG A 395 17.78 -13.29 -2.97
C ARG A 395 16.99 -12.06 -3.37
N SER A 396 16.77 -11.16 -2.42
CA SER A 396 16.39 -9.78 -2.69
C SER A 396 17.39 -9.22 -3.69
N MET A 397 17.00 -9.16 -4.97
CA MET A 397 17.72 -8.35 -5.94
C MET A 397 17.25 -6.91 -5.79
N TRP A 398 17.38 -6.38 -4.57
CA TRP A 398 17.25 -4.96 -4.25
C TRP A 398 18.65 -4.42 -3.98
N SER A 399 19.48 -4.40 -5.03
CA SER A 399 20.58 -3.43 -5.06
C SER A 399 20.06 -2.22 -5.84
N MET A 400 19.90 -1.08 -5.16
CA MET A 400 19.94 0.20 -5.87
C MET A 400 21.37 0.37 -6.39
N THR A 401 21.63 -0.11 -7.61
CA THR A 401 22.84 0.24 -8.34
C THR A 401 22.60 1.61 -8.96
N TRP A 402 23.13 2.65 -8.31
CA TRP A 402 23.16 3.99 -8.86
C TRP A 402 24.18 3.99 -10.00
N ARG A 403 23.73 3.95 -11.26
CA ARG A 403 24.63 4.22 -12.40
C ARG A 403 24.60 5.73 -12.64
N SER A 404 25.62 6.42 -12.13
CA SER A 404 25.95 7.79 -12.52
C SER A 404 25.99 7.84 -14.05
N THR A 405 24.97 8.45 -14.64
CA THR A 405 25.07 8.93 -16.02
C THR A 405 25.29 10.43 -15.91
N ARG A 406 26.50 10.88 -16.28
CA ARG A 406 26.68 12.27 -16.72
C ARG A 406 25.88 12.41 -18.00
N THR A 407 24.60 12.72 -17.91
CA THR A 407 23.81 13.11 -19.07
C THR A 407 24.05 14.59 -19.32
N THR A 408 24.94 14.84 -20.27
CA THR A 408 24.86 16.01 -21.15
C THR A 408 23.41 16.18 -21.60
N GLY A 409 22.91 17.42 -21.54
CA GLY A 409 21.50 17.71 -21.57
C GLY A 409 20.77 17.12 -22.77
N GLN A 410 19.70 16.36 -22.48
CA GLN A 410 18.48 16.31 -23.27
C GLN A 410 17.36 15.85 -22.34
N ALA A 411 16.41 16.75 -22.08
CA ALA A 411 15.17 16.41 -21.39
C ALA A 411 14.26 15.69 -22.38
N VAL A 412 13.94 14.43 -22.14
CA VAL A 412 12.81 13.77 -22.80
C VAL A 412 11.58 14.06 -21.95
N GLY A 413 10.81 15.07 -22.34
CA GLY A 413 9.46 15.27 -21.83
C GLY A 413 8.54 14.21 -22.40
N VAL A 414 7.82 13.50 -21.55
CA VAL A 414 6.70 12.65 -21.98
C VAL A 414 5.52 13.60 -22.24
N SER A 415 5.33 13.98 -23.51
CA SER A 415 4.12 14.66 -23.95
C SER A 415 2.99 13.64 -24.05
N GLY A 416 2.01 13.70 -23.14
CA GLY A 416 0.73 13.04 -23.36
C GLY A 416 -0.04 13.77 -24.47
N SER A 417 -0.22 13.13 -25.61
CA SER A 417 -1.07 13.64 -26.69
C SER A 417 -2.54 13.49 -26.28
N SER A 418 -3.22 14.60 -25.99
CA SER A 418 -4.68 14.62 -25.97
C SER A 418 -5.19 14.74 -27.41
N THR A 419 -5.68 13.64 -27.96
CA THR A 419 -6.46 13.67 -29.21
C THR A 419 -7.85 14.23 -28.91
N ARG A 420 -8.07 15.52 -29.21
CA ARG A 420 -9.42 16.09 -29.31
C ARG A 420 -10.14 15.48 -30.53
N PRO A 421 -11.43 15.13 -30.44
CA PRO A 421 -12.22 14.80 -31.62
C PRO A 421 -12.41 16.06 -32.49
N ALA A 422 -12.25 15.92 -33.80
CA ALA A 422 -12.45 16.97 -34.78
C ALA A 422 -13.92 17.44 -34.79
N GLY A 423 -14.16 18.73 -34.53
CA GLY A 423 -15.45 19.38 -34.68
C GLY A 423 -15.73 19.72 -36.15
N GLY A 424 -16.93 19.35 -36.62
CA GLY A 424 -17.50 19.75 -37.92
C GLY A 424 -17.90 21.24 -37.98
N PRO A 425 -18.35 21.73 -39.15
CA PRO A 425 -18.20 23.12 -39.55
C PRO A 425 -19.14 24.10 -38.86
N ALA A 426 -18.65 25.34 -38.76
CA ALA A 426 -19.26 26.49 -38.12
C ALA A 426 -20.67 26.80 -38.65
N GLY A 427 -21.65 26.77 -37.74
CA GLY A 427 -22.97 27.37 -37.91
C GLY A 427 -23.00 28.78 -37.32
N SER A 428 -23.39 29.74 -38.16
CA SER A 428 -23.55 31.16 -37.91
C SER A 428 -24.42 31.51 -36.70
N ALA A 429 -23.96 32.47 -35.90
CA ALA A 429 -24.74 33.14 -34.86
C ALA A 429 -25.74 34.15 -35.44
N PRO A 430 -26.92 34.31 -34.81
CA PRO A 430 -27.53 35.61 -34.58
C PRO A 430 -27.44 35.89 -33.07
N GLY A 431 -26.96 37.04 -32.61
CA GLY A 431 -27.60 38.33 -32.81
C GLY A 431 -28.26 38.72 -31.48
N SER A 432 -27.56 39.55 -30.71
CA SER A 432 -28.03 40.16 -29.46
C SER A 432 -29.33 40.95 -29.66
N ALA A 433 -30.30 40.79 -28.76
CA ALA A 433 -31.27 41.83 -28.41
C ALA A 433 -31.91 41.55 -27.03
N SER A 434 -31.98 42.64 -26.25
CA SER A 434 -32.64 42.89 -24.95
C SER A 434 -32.17 42.12 -23.73
#